data_AF-A0AAD1T9I8-F1
#
_entry.id   AF-A0AAD1T9I8-F1
#
_cell.length_a   1.000
_cell.length_b   1.000
_cell.length_c   1.000
_cell.angle_alpha   90.00
_cell.angle_beta   90.00
_cell.angle_gamma   90.00
#
_symmetry.space_group_name_H-M   'P 1'
#
loop_
_entity.id
_entity.type
_entity.pdbx_description
1 polymer ?
#
loop_
_entity_poly.entity_id
_entity_poly.type
_entity_poly.pdbx_seq_one_letter_code
_entity_poly.pdbx_strand_id
1 'polypeptide(L)'
;MKQLLHHKDSQPINAQLSLQIQQQQNDAWLCLIKIVQTIALLAKQGLPLHGHEDNDGNFKQFLLAQADDVSYLKNWLSHKAEYMSPDIQNEILKLLSHTVLRLIRKQIGNNAFAIIVDGTQDISGQEQNNVCICYVDEDLYPHEDFIGLYQVDETSGSAIAQIVKDALCRNGLCMSMLRGQTYDGASNMLNGETTGSRRDSRHSFGATLSPGCGLRCFKSVIAG
;
A
#
# COMPACT_ATOMS: atom_id res chain seq x y z
N MET A 1 71.23 -16.48 -10.59
CA MET A 1 70.09 -15.54 -10.43
C MET A 1 69.06 -16.22 -9.55
N LYS A 2 68.95 -15.85 -8.27
CA LYS A 2 67.93 -16.41 -7.36
C LYS A 2 66.60 -15.74 -7.69
N GLN A 3 65.61 -16.49 -8.17
CA GLN A 3 64.23 -16.04 -8.21
C GLN A 3 63.74 -15.91 -6.78
N LEU A 4 63.53 -14.67 -6.33
CA LEU A 4 62.81 -14.35 -5.10
C LEU A 4 61.36 -14.76 -5.33
N LEU A 5 60.97 -15.92 -4.78
CA LEU A 5 59.57 -16.28 -4.57
C LEU A 5 58.98 -15.19 -3.68
N HIS A 6 58.18 -14.30 -4.28
CA HIS A 6 57.28 -13.44 -3.51
C HIS A 6 56.32 -14.35 -2.76
N HIS A 7 56.63 -14.62 -1.49
CA HIS A 7 55.66 -15.16 -0.56
C HIS A 7 54.57 -14.09 -0.46
N LYS A 8 53.42 -14.35 -1.10
CA LYS A 8 52.23 -13.53 -0.88
C LYS A 8 51.92 -13.71 0.61
N ASP A 9 52.14 -12.67 1.41
CA ASP A 9 51.77 -12.70 2.82
C ASP A 9 50.28 -13.02 2.88
N SER A 10 49.98 -14.24 3.27
CA SER A 10 48.62 -14.72 3.39
C SER A 10 47.97 -13.93 4.51
N GLN A 11 46.93 -13.16 4.17
CA GLN A 11 46.10 -12.45 5.15
C GLN A 11 45.75 -13.40 6.30
N PRO A 12 45.80 -12.96 7.57
CA PRO A 12 45.49 -13.83 8.70
C PRO A 12 44.09 -14.40 8.53
N ILE A 13 43.89 -15.68 8.90
CA ILE A 13 42.62 -16.40 8.70
C ILE A 13 41.43 -15.62 9.26
N ASN A 14 41.62 -14.92 10.39
CA ASN A 14 40.59 -14.08 10.98
C ASN A 14 40.17 -12.89 10.08
N ALA A 15 41.12 -12.26 9.38
CA ALA A 15 40.84 -11.22 8.40
C ALA A 15 40.12 -11.79 7.17
N GLN A 16 40.48 -13.00 6.73
CA GLN A 16 39.80 -13.67 5.62
C GLN A 16 38.35 -14.04 5.98
N LEU A 17 38.12 -14.61 7.18
CA LEU A 17 36.80 -14.96 7.68
C LEU A 17 35.89 -13.73 7.81
N SER A 18 36.39 -12.64 8.40
CA SER A 18 35.62 -11.40 8.54
C SER A 18 35.24 -10.79 7.19
N LEU A 19 36.17 -10.77 6.22
CA LEU A 19 35.87 -10.33 4.84
C LEU A 19 34.79 -11.21 4.17
N GLN A 20 34.88 -12.53 4.32
CA GLN A 20 33.88 -13.45 3.77
C GLN A 20 32.49 -13.25 4.38
N ILE A 21 32.41 -13.08 5.70
CA ILE A 21 31.14 -12.79 6.39
C ILE A 21 30.55 -11.49 5.88
N GLN A 22 31.37 -10.45 5.75
CA GLN A 22 30.90 -9.16 5.25
C GLN A 22 30.42 -9.23 3.80
N GLN A 23 31.10 -10.00 2.96
CA GLN A 23 30.68 -10.22 1.59
C GLN A 23 29.35 -10.98 1.50
N GLN A 24 29.16 -12.03 2.32
CA GLN A 24 27.88 -12.75 2.41
C GLN A 24 26.73 -11.85 2.89
N GLN A 25 27.00 -10.96 3.86
CA GLN A 25 26.01 -9.98 4.33
C GLN A 25 25.62 -9.00 3.22
N ASN A 26 26.59 -8.49 2.47
CA ASN A 26 26.34 -7.60 1.34
C ASN A 26 25.52 -8.31 0.24
N ASP A 27 25.89 -9.53 -0.14
CA ASP A 27 25.17 -10.31 -1.14
C ASP A 27 23.72 -10.59 -0.70
N ALA A 28 23.51 -10.95 0.56
CA ALA A 28 22.17 -11.15 1.12
C ALA A 28 21.33 -9.86 1.11
N TRP A 29 21.95 -8.72 1.46
CA TRP A 29 21.28 -7.41 1.41
C TRP A 29 20.88 -7.03 -0.01
N LEU A 30 21.75 -7.24 -1.00
CA LEU A 30 21.44 -7.02 -2.41
C LEU A 30 20.30 -7.93 -2.90
N CYS A 31 20.27 -9.21 -2.48
CA CYS A 31 19.17 -10.11 -2.81
C CYS A 31 17.84 -9.64 -2.23
N LEU A 32 17.83 -9.20 -0.96
CA LEU A 32 16.62 -8.70 -0.32
C LEU A 32 16.08 -7.47 -1.04
N ILE A 33 16.96 -6.55 -1.47
CA ILE A 33 16.55 -5.39 -2.27
C ILE A 33 15.88 -5.83 -3.57
N LYS A 34 16.43 -6.84 -4.26
CA LYS A 34 15.86 -7.36 -5.51
C LYS A 34 14.46 -7.94 -5.30
N ILE A 35 14.23 -8.64 -4.21
CA ILE A 35 12.90 -9.15 -3.83
C ILE A 35 11.92 -8.00 -3.60
N VAL A 36 12.27 -7.03 -2.73
CA VAL A 36 11.41 -5.89 -2.42
C VAL A 36 11.10 -5.07 -3.67
N GLN A 37 12.09 -4.85 -4.54
CA GLN A 37 11.92 -4.15 -5.81
C GLN A 37 11.00 -4.90 -6.76
N THR A 38 11.11 -6.22 -6.84
CA THR A 38 10.25 -7.05 -7.70
C THR A 38 8.81 -7.01 -7.20
N ILE A 39 8.57 -7.16 -5.89
CA ILE A 39 7.24 -7.04 -5.30
C ILE A 39 6.66 -5.64 -5.54
N ALA A 40 7.44 -4.59 -5.30
CA ALA A 40 7.01 -3.21 -5.55
C ALA A 40 6.68 -2.95 -7.02
N LEU A 41 7.45 -3.53 -7.95
CA LEU A 41 7.19 -3.42 -9.38
C LEU A 41 5.86 -4.10 -9.74
N LEU A 42 5.66 -5.34 -9.32
CA LEU A 42 4.44 -6.09 -9.61
C LEU A 42 3.21 -5.40 -9.02
N ALA A 43 3.31 -4.93 -7.78
CA ALA A 43 2.25 -4.16 -7.13
C ALA A 43 1.90 -2.87 -7.90
N LYS A 44 2.92 -2.11 -8.34
CA LYS A 44 2.70 -0.88 -9.14
C LYS A 44 2.04 -1.16 -10.49
N GLN A 45 2.31 -2.32 -11.09
CA GLN A 45 1.71 -2.72 -12.37
C GLN A 45 0.38 -3.45 -12.21
N GLY A 46 -0.08 -3.71 -10.99
CA GLY A 46 -1.27 -4.51 -10.72
C GLY A 46 -1.13 -5.97 -11.17
N LEU A 47 0.10 -6.49 -11.23
CA LEU A 47 0.36 -7.88 -11.64
C LEU A 47 0.30 -8.82 -10.44
N PRO A 48 -0.32 -10.00 -10.58
CA PRO A 48 -0.36 -10.98 -9.51
C PRO A 48 1.05 -11.50 -9.22
N LEU A 49 1.41 -11.60 -7.95
CA LEU A 49 2.71 -12.14 -7.55
C LEU A 49 2.82 -13.63 -7.87
N HIS A 50 1.71 -14.35 -7.68
CA HIS A 50 1.60 -15.81 -7.73
C HIS A 50 0.82 -16.22 -8.99
N GLY A 51 1.16 -17.37 -9.55
CA GLY A 51 0.43 -17.97 -10.66
C GLY A 51 -0.44 -19.11 -10.16
N HIS A 52 -0.90 -19.97 -11.08
CA HIS A 52 -1.71 -21.13 -10.70
C HIS A 52 -0.85 -22.25 -10.09
N GLU A 53 0.42 -22.31 -10.49
CA GLU A 53 1.42 -23.25 -10.00
C GLU A 53 2.55 -22.50 -9.26
N ASP A 54 3.37 -23.22 -8.50
CA ASP A 54 4.50 -22.60 -7.80
C ASP A 54 5.59 -22.05 -8.75
N ASN A 55 5.53 -22.42 -10.03
CA ASN A 55 6.55 -22.10 -11.03
C ASN A 55 6.11 -21.02 -12.02
N ASP A 56 4.82 -20.75 -12.21
CA ASP A 56 4.33 -19.78 -13.21
C ASP A 56 4.09 -18.38 -12.64
N GLY A 57 4.28 -18.18 -11.33
CA GLY A 57 4.11 -16.87 -10.69
C GLY A 57 5.10 -15.81 -11.17
N ASN A 58 4.57 -14.61 -11.47
CA ASN A 58 5.37 -13.49 -11.96
C ASN A 58 6.54 -13.17 -11.05
N PHE A 59 6.35 -13.18 -9.73
CA PHE A 59 7.42 -12.88 -8.77
C PHE A 59 8.64 -13.79 -8.95
N LYS A 60 8.40 -15.10 -9.07
CA LYS A 60 9.47 -16.08 -9.26
C LYS A 60 10.12 -15.94 -10.63
N GLN A 61 9.33 -15.78 -11.68
CA GLN A 61 9.83 -15.63 -13.04
C GLN A 61 10.70 -14.37 -13.21
N PHE A 62 10.28 -13.24 -12.64
CA PHE A 62 11.07 -12.01 -12.65
C PHE A 62 12.40 -12.14 -11.88
N LEU A 63 12.41 -12.87 -10.76
CA LEU A 63 13.64 -13.11 -10.00
C LEU A 63 14.58 -14.08 -10.70
N LEU A 64 14.06 -15.13 -11.35
CA LEU A 64 14.86 -16.05 -12.15
C LEU A 64 15.50 -15.33 -13.34
N ALA A 65 14.74 -14.50 -14.06
CA ALA A 65 15.26 -13.70 -15.16
C ALA A 65 16.38 -12.74 -14.69
N GLN A 66 16.25 -12.13 -13.51
CA GLN A 66 17.31 -11.30 -12.94
C GLN A 66 18.53 -12.11 -12.46
N ALA A 67 18.34 -13.38 -12.11
CA ALA A 67 19.40 -14.25 -11.61
C ALA A 67 20.30 -14.79 -12.73
N ASP A 68 19.86 -14.76 -13.99
CA ASP A 68 20.67 -15.18 -15.14
C ASP A 68 21.95 -14.33 -15.28
N ASP A 69 21.85 -13.03 -15.01
CA ASP A 69 22.98 -12.09 -15.05
C ASP A 69 23.68 -11.91 -13.69
N VAL A 70 23.15 -12.48 -12.61
CA VAL A 70 23.54 -12.16 -11.23
C VAL A 70 23.80 -13.41 -10.40
N SER A 71 25.07 -13.80 -10.30
CA SER A 71 25.50 -15.06 -9.66
C SER A 71 25.15 -15.15 -8.17
N TYR A 72 25.22 -14.04 -7.42
CA TYR A 72 24.88 -14.05 -5.99
C TYR A 72 23.38 -14.29 -5.77
N LEU A 73 22.52 -13.72 -6.62
CA LEU A 73 21.07 -13.90 -6.56
C LEU A 73 20.70 -15.34 -6.91
N LYS A 74 21.31 -15.91 -7.96
CA LYS A 74 21.13 -17.31 -8.33
C LYS A 74 21.49 -18.28 -7.20
N ASN A 75 22.62 -18.06 -6.55
CA ASN A 75 23.04 -18.87 -5.39
C ASN A 75 22.10 -18.69 -4.19
N TRP A 76 21.60 -17.47 -3.98
CA TRP A 76 20.73 -17.18 -2.86
C TRP A 76 19.34 -17.81 -3.05
N LEU A 77 18.76 -17.71 -4.25
CA LEU A 77 17.46 -18.33 -4.59
C LEU A 77 17.47 -19.85 -4.41
N SER A 78 18.62 -20.52 -4.63
CA SER A 78 18.72 -21.97 -4.45
C SER A 78 18.88 -22.42 -2.99
N HIS A 79 19.31 -21.54 -2.08
CA HIS A 79 19.59 -21.89 -0.69
C HIS A 79 18.67 -21.21 0.34
N LYS A 80 17.97 -20.14 -0.03
CA LYS A 80 17.16 -19.29 0.86
C LYS A 80 15.70 -19.21 0.41
N ALA A 81 15.07 -20.38 0.26
CA ALA A 81 13.68 -20.52 -0.18
C ALA A 81 12.65 -19.88 0.78
N GLU A 82 12.99 -19.59 2.04
CA GLU A 82 12.08 -18.97 3.01
C GLU A 82 11.55 -17.62 2.53
N TYR A 83 12.41 -16.76 1.96
CA TYR A 83 12.03 -15.44 1.42
C TYR A 83 11.22 -15.51 0.13
N MET A 84 11.11 -16.71 -0.46
CA MET A 84 10.24 -16.99 -1.59
C MET A 84 8.86 -17.49 -1.14
N SER A 85 8.62 -17.66 0.16
CA SER A 85 7.31 -18.10 0.65
C SER A 85 6.23 -17.04 0.44
N PRO A 86 4.98 -17.45 0.19
CA PRO A 86 3.84 -16.54 0.10
C PRO A 86 3.70 -15.62 1.33
N ASP A 87 3.97 -16.15 2.53
CA ASP A 87 3.84 -15.40 3.79
C ASP A 87 4.80 -14.21 3.85
N ILE A 88 6.08 -14.42 3.53
CA ILE A 88 7.08 -13.34 3.52
C ILE A 88 6.78 -12.33 2.40
N GLN A 89 6.35 -12.80 1.23
CA GLN A 89 5.94 -11.90 0.13
C GLN A 89 4.77 -11.01 0.54
N ASN A 90 3.74 -11.57 1.19
CA ASN A 90 2.59 -10.84 1.67
C ASN A 90 2.95 -9.85 2.80
N GLU A 91 3.89 -10.22 3.68
CA GLU A 91 4.40 -9.31 4.69
C GLU A 91 5.12 -8.11 4.07
N ILE A 92 6.01 -8.33 3.10
CA ILE A 92 6.70 -7.26 2.37
C ILE A 92 5.68 -6.37 1.66
N LEU A 93 4.70 -6.95 0.96
CA LEU A 93 3.65 -6.20 0.28
C LEU A 93 2.86 -5.34 1.27
N LYS A 94 2.51 -5.87 2.44
CA LYS A 94 1.82 -5.13 3.50
C LYS A 94 2.66 -3.97 4.03
N LEU A 95 3.97 -4.16 4.23
CA LEU A 95 4.89 -3.09 4.64
C LEU A 95 5.00 -1.99 3.58
N LEU A 96 5.03 -2.35 2.30
CA LEU A 96 5.00 -1.39 1.19
C LEU A 96 3.68 -0.60 1.19
N SER A 97 2.53 -1.26 1.31
CA SER A 97 1.22 -0.62 1.39
C SER A 97 1.14 0.36 2.57
N HIS A 98 1.58 -0.05 3.76
CA HIS A 98 1.63 0.86 4.92
C HIS A 98 2.55 2.06 4.70
N THR A 99 3.66 1.88 3.95
CA THR A 99 4.57 2.98 3.62
C THR A 99 3.88 3.99 2.71
N VAL A 100 3.13 3.54 1.71
CA VAL A 100 2.34 4.42 0.83
C VAL A 100 1.27 5.18 1.63
N LEU A 101 0.51 4.50 2.48
CA LEU A 101 -0.51 5.15 3.31
C LEU A 101 0.08 6.22 4.25
N ARG A 102 1.27 5.97 4.81
CA ARG A 102 1.99 6.96 5.62
C ARG A 102 2.44 8.17 4.80
N LEU A 103 2.84 7.98 3.54
CA LEU A 103 3.19 9.09 2.65
C LEU A 103 1.96 9.94 2.33
N ILE A 104 0.84 9.31 1.98
CA ILE A 104 -0.45 10.00 1.75
C ILE A 104 -0.84 10.80 3.01
N ARG A 105 -0.80 10.17 4.19
CA ARG A 105 -1.10 10.85 5.46
C ARG A 105 -0.17 12.05 5.71
N LYS A 106 1.12 11.92 5.37
CA LYS A 106 2.09 13.01 5.50
C LYS A 106 1.79 14.16 4.54
N GLN A 107 1.39 13.87 3.30
CA GLN A 107 1.01 14.87 2.29
C GLN A 107 -0.25 15.64 2.72
N ILE A 108 -1.24 14.95 3.28
CA ILE A 108 -2.44 15.59 3.84
C ILE A 108 -2.09 16.48 5.06
N GLY A 109 -1.17 16.01 5.91
CA GLY A 109 -0.76 16.73 7.12
C GLY A 109 -1.95 17.03 8.05
N ASN A 110 -2.09 18.29 8.46
CA ASN A 110 -3.23 18.77 9.25
C ASN A 110 -4.19 19.61 8.41
N ASN A 111 -4.21 19.41 7.08
CA ASN A 111 -5.06 20.16 6.17
C ASN A 111 -6.46 19.53 6.07
N ALA A 112 -7.39 20.34 5.56
CA ALA A 112 -8.73 19.88 5.26
C ALA A 112 -8.72 18.82 4.16
N PHE A 113 -9.59 17.83 4.27
CA PHE A 113 -9.76 16.79 3.26
C PHE A 113 -11.23 16.40 3.11
N ALA A 114 -11.53 15.68 2.04
CA ALA A 114 -12.81 15.03 1.81
C ALA A 114 -12.61 13.53 1.59
N ILE A 115 -13.69 12.77 1.70
CA ILE A 115 -13.70 11.32 1.51
C ILE A 115 -14.72 10.94 0.44
N ILE A 116 -14.31 10.03 -0.43
CA ILE A 116 -15.15 9.37 -1.41
C ILE A 116 -15.27 7.92 -0.99
N VAL A 117 -16.49 7.43 -0.90
CA VAL A 117 -16.79 6.03 -0.59
C VAL A 117 -17.63 5.48 -1.74
N ASP A 118 -17.14 4.42 -2.37
CA ASP A 118 -17.72 3.82 -3.57
C ASP A 118 -17.97 2.33 -3.33
N GLY A 119 -19.19 1.88 -3.64
CA GLY A 119 -19.59 0.49 -3.44
C GLY A 119 -19.14 -0.37 -4.61
N THR A 120 -18.36 -1.42 -4.36
CA THR A 120 -17.88 -2.36 -5.38
C THR A 120 -18.05 -3.79 -4.91
N GLN A 121 -18.25 -4.71 -5.85
CA GLN A 121 -18.23 -6.15 -5.56
C GLN A 121 -16.86 -6.73 -5.89
N ASP A 122 -16.37 -7.65 -5.06
CA ASP A 122 -15.18 -8.43 -5.39
C ASP A 122 -15.49 -9.62 -6.32
N ILE A 123 -14.43 -10.35 -6.72
CA ILE A 123 -14.55 -11.51 -7.62
C ILE A 123 -15.42 -12.64 -7.06
N SER A 124 -15.67 -12.66 -5.74
CA SER A 124 -16.51 -13.64 -5.06
C SER A 124 -17.94 -13.12 -4.82
N GLY A 125 -18.26 -11.93 -5.31
CA GLY A 125 -19.56 -11.28 -5.17
C GLY A 125 -19.79 -10.67 -3.78
N GLN A 126 -18.74 -10.49 -2.97
CA GLN A 126 -18.86 -9.83 -1.67
C GLN A 126 -18.80 -8.31 -1.85
N GLU A 127 -19.67 -7.61 -1.13
CA GLU A 127 -19.71 -6.15 -1.13
C GLU A 127 -18.52 -5.57 -0.37
N GLN A 128 -17.85 -4.62 -1.01
CA GLN A 128 -16.72 -3.87 -0.47
C GLN A 128 -16.92 -2.39 -0.76
N ASN A 129 -16.38 -1.54 0.12
CA ASN A 129 -16.36 -0.11 -0.07
C ASN A 129 -14.94 0.35 -0.38
N ASN A 130 -14.76 0.86 -1.58
CA ASN A 130 -13.58 1.58 -2.01
C ASN A 130 -13.57 2.96 -1.33
N VAL A 131 -12.50 3.27 -0.61
CA VAL A 131 -12.36 4.55 0.09
C VAL A 131 -11.17 5.34 -0.48
N CYS A 132 -11.46 6.54 -0.96
CA CYS A 132 -10.48 7.51 -1.43
C CYS A 132 -10.53 8.79 -0.59
N ILE A 133 -9.38 9.45 -0.42
CA ILE A 133 -9.26 10.76 0.21
C ILE A 133 -8.93 11.81 -0.85
N CYS A 134 -9.67 12.91 -0.84
CA CYS A 134 -9.39 14.09 -1.65
C CYS A 134 -8.81 15.20 -0.77
N TYR A 135 -7.70 15.81 -1.20
CA TYR A 135 -7.09 16.94 -0.50
C TYR A 135 -6.42 17.87 -1.50
N VAL A 136 -5.96 19.01 -1.02
CA VAL A 136 -5.19 19.99 -1.80
C VAL A 136 -3.82 20.10 -1.16
N ASP A 137 -2.76 20.03 -1.98
CA ASP A 137 -1.39 20.19 -1.50
C ASP A 137 -1.01 21.67 -1.31
N GLU A 138 0.24 21.91 -0.91
CA GLU A 138 0.77 23.25 -0.67
C GLU A 138 0.82 24.12 -1.94
N ASP A 139 0.90 23.48 -3.11
CA ASP A 139 0.92 24.13 -4.43
C ASP A 139 -0.48 24.33 -5.02
N LEU A 140 -1.53 24.10 -4.21
CA LEU A 140 -2.94 24.20 -4.57
C LEU A 140 -3.38 23.17 -5.63
N TYR A 141 -2.67 22.07 -5.78
CA TYR A 141 -3.06 20.97 -6.66
C TYR A 141 -4.00 20.00 -5.92
N PRO A 142 -5.15 19.64 -6.53
CA PRO A 142 -6.05 18.65 -5.96
C PRO A 142 -5.53 17.24 -6.19
N HIS A 143 -5.49 16.45 -5.13
CA HIS A 143 -5.13 15.04 -5.11
C HIS A 143 -6.33 14.17 -4.74
N GLU A 144 -6.35 12.97 -5.29
CA GLU A 144 -7.32 11.92 -4.95
C GLU A 144 -6.53 10.62 -4.79
N ASP A 145 -6.42 10.16 -3.54
CA ASP A 145 -5.62 9.01 -3.18
C ASP A 145 -6.48 7.89 -2.59
N PHE A 146 -6.35 6.69 -3.14
CA PHE A 146 -6.96 5.48 -2.62
C PHE A 146 -6.31 5.06 -1.31
N ILE A 147 -7.12 4.80 -0.28
CA ILE A 147 -6.64 4.43 1.07
C ILE A 147 -7.07 3.04 1.53
N GLY A 148 -7.91 2.34 0.76
CA GLY A 148 -8.23 0.93 1.02
C GLY A 148 -9.62 0.49 0.59
N LEU A 149 -9.79 -0.83 0.53
CA LEU A 149 -11.08 -1.51 0.42
C LEU A 149 -11.51 -1.98 1.80
N TYR A 150 -12.78 -1.75 2.13
CA TYR A 150 -13.36 -2.11 3.41
C TYR A 150 -14.56 -3.03 3.17
N GLN A 151 -14.46 -4.27 3.62
CA GLN A 151 -15.54 -5.24 3.50
C GLN A 151 -16.72 -4.86 4.39
N VAL A 152 -17.94 -5.12 3.93
CA VAL A 152 -19.16 -4.80 4.68
C VAL A 152 -20.18 -5.91 4.54
N ASP A 153 -20.73 -6.32 5.66
CA ASP A 153 -21.82 -7.29 5.69
C ASP A 153 -23.18 -6.64 5.38
N GLU A 154 -23.29 -5.31 5.52
CA GLU A 154 -24.53 -4.54 5.35
C GLU A 154 -24.28 -3.18 4.68
N THR A 155 -25.10 -2.82 3.68
CA THR A 155 -25.01 -1.52 2.98
C THR A 155 -25.81 -0.40 3.67
N SER A 156 -26.05 -0.52 4.98
CA SER A 156 -26.77 0.47 5.76
C SER A 156 -25.96 1.76 5.93
N GLY A 157 -26.64 2.91 6.03
CA GLY A 157 -25.95 4.20 6.25
C GLY A 157 -25.11 4.23 7.53
N SER A 158 -25.50 3.48 8.57
CA SER A 158 -24.72 3.31 9.79
C SER A 158 -23.45 2.49 9.59
N ALA A 159 -23.50 1.42 8.79
CA ALA A 159 -22.33 0.62 8.46
C ALA A 159 -21.31 1.47 7.67
N ILE A 160 -21.78 2.24 6.69
CA ILE A 160 -20.94 3.17 5.92
C ILE A 160 -20.29 4.22 6.84
N ALA A 161 -21.02 4.78 7.80
CA ALA A 161 -20.46 5.73 8.76
C ALA A 161 -19.38 5.09 9.66
N GLN A 162 -19.53 3.81 10.02
CA GLN A 162 -18.51 3.08 10.77
C GLN A 162 -17.25 2.83 9.93
N ILE A 163 -17.40 2.49 8.65
CA ILE A 163 -16.28 2.35 7.71
C ILE A 163 -15.48 3.63 7.61
N VAL A 164 -16.16 4.78 7.46
CA VAL A 164 -15.49 6.08 7.42
C VAL A 164 -14.71 6.33 8.70
N LYS A 165 -15.30 6.06 9.88
CA LYS A 165 -14.60 6.21 11.16
C LYS A 165 -13.38 5.30 11.26
N ASP A 166 -13.52 4.04 10.88
CA ASP A 166 -12.43 3.05 10.91
C ASP A 166 -11.30 3.43 9.93
N ALA A 167 -11.65 3.78 8.69
CA ALA A 167 -10.71 4.21 7.67
C ALA A 167 -9.89 5.43 8.10
N LEU A 168 -10.54 6.45 8.68
CA LEU A 168 -9.86 7.63 9.18
C LEU A 168 -8.97 7.30 10.38
N CYS A 169 -9.45 6.47 11.32
CA CYS A 169 -8.70 6.05 12.49
C CYS A 169 -7.42 5.29 12.13
N ARG A 170 -7.53 4.28 11.25
CA ARG A 170 -6.39 3.46 10.79
C ARG A 170 -5.33 4.27 10.06
N ASN A 171 -5.75 5.31 9.33
CA ASN A 171 -4.86 6.20 8.60
C ASN A 171 -4.44 7.43 9.41
N GLY A 172 -4.83 7.51 10.69
CA GLY A 172 -4.48 8.61 11.59
C GLY A 172 -5.04 9.96 11.17
N LEU A 173 -6.09 9.99 10.34
CA LEU A 173 -6.75 11.20 9.84
C LEU A 173 -7.76 11.72 10.86
N CYS A 174 -7.68 13.01 11.17
CA CYS A 174 -8.57 13.60 12.16
C CYS A 174 -9.95 13.89 11.56
N MET A 175 -11.01 13.37 12.20
CA MET A 175 -12.40 13.63 11.83
C MET A 175 -12.73 15.12 11.74
N SER A 176 -12.12 15.96 12.59
CA SER A 176 -12.36 17.41 12.63
C SER A 176 -11.89 18.15 11.37
N MET A 177 -10.99 17.54 10.60
CA MET A 177 -10.45 18.08 9.35
C MET A 177 -11.24 17.62 8.12
N LEU A 178 -12.21 16.70 8.29
CA LEU A 178 -13.09 16.29 7.20
C LEU A 178 -14.04 17.44 6.84
N ARG A 179 -14.02 17.88 5.58
CA ARG A 179 -14.90 18.95 5.05
C ARG A 179 -15.99 18.46 4.12
N GLY A 180 -15.85 17.23 3.62
CA GLY A 180 -17.04 16.40 3.50
C GLY A 180 -16.88 15.11 2.72
N GLN A 181 -18.02 14.61 2.27
CA GLN A 181 -18.24 13.19 2.09
C GLN A 181 -19.11 12.94 0.86
N THR A 182 -18.70 12.01 0.01
CA THR A 182 -19.48 11.55 -1.15
C THR A 182 -19.59 10.04 -1.14
N TYR A 183 -20.78 9.53 -1.45
CA TYR A 183 -21.12 8.11 -1.42
C TYR A 183 -21.74 7.72 -2.76
N ASP A 184 -21.29 6.64 -3.40
CA ASP A 184 -22.02 6.05 -4.53
C ASP A 184 -23.31 5.35 -4.04
N GLY A 185 -24.36 5.35 -4.86
CA GLY A 185 -25.66 4.78 -4.48
C GLY A 185 -26.53 5.65 -3.56
N ALA A 186 -26.41 6.99 -3.67
CA ALA A 186 -27.11 7.98 -2.85
C ALA A 186 -28.65 7.82 -2.74
N SER A 187 -29.28 6.97 -3.56
CA SER A 187 -30.69 6.57 -3.46
C SER A 187 -31.04 5.95 -2.10
N ASN A 188 -30.18 5.10 -1.52
CA ASN A 188 -30.44 4.49 -0.20
C ASN A 188 -30.22 5.47 0.97
N MET A 189 -29.47 6.54 0.73
CA MET A 189 -29.25 7.62 1.70
C MET A 189 -30.28 8.75 1.61
N LEU A 190 -31.09 8.78 0.53
CA LEU A 190 -32.13 9.78 0.27
C LEU A 190 -33.56 9.27 0.56
N ASN A 191 -33.84 7.97 0.37
CA ASN A 191 -35.22 7.45 0.37
C ASN A 191 -35.61 6.50 1.51
N GLY A 192 -34.70 6.20 2.45
CA GLY A 192 -35.09 5.50 3.69
C GLY A 192 -35.75 6.48 4.65
N GLU A 193 -36.88 6.11 5.25
CA GLU A 193 -37.65 6.85 6.27
C GLU A 193 -36.83 7.17 7.53
N THR A 194 -35.76 7.95 7.40
CA THR A 194 -35.05 8.52 8.53
C THR A 194 -34.56 9.89 8.13
N THR A 195 -35.28 10.89 8.61
CA THR A 195 -34.69 12.16 9.08
C THR A 195 -33.51 11.95 10.07
N GLY A 196 -33.11 10.70 10.37
CA GLY A 196 -32.00 10.25 11.17
C GLY A 196 -30.65 10.23 10.45
N SER A 197 -30.42 9.56 9.32
CA SER A 197 -29.04 9.35 8.79
C SER A 197 -28.30 10.66 8.40
N ARG A 198 -28.99 11.64 7.80
CA ARG A 198 -28.43 12.98 7.54
C ARG A 198 -28.27 13.82 8.82
N ARG A 199 -29.07 13.54 9.85
CA ARG A 199 -28.90 14.14 11.18
C ARG A 199 -27.77 13.46 11.95
N ASP A 200 -27.62 12.15 11.87
CA ASP A 200 -26.68 11.33 12.63
C ASP A 200 -25.26 11.45 12.06
N SER A 201 -25.12 11.63 10.74
CA SER A 201 -23.87 12.09 10.12
C SER A 201 -23.53 13.54 10.52
N ARG A 202 -24.48 14.48 10.53
CA ARG A 202 -24.22 15.85 11.06
C ARG A 202 -23.95 15.88 12.57
N HIS A 203 -24.55 14.97 13.34
CA HIS A 203 -24.41 14.87 14.80
C HIS A 203 -23.13 14.12 15.18
N SER A 204 -22.69 13.16 14.36
CA SER A 204 -21.44 12.42 14.52
C SER A 204 -20.22 13.15 13.95
N PHE A 205 -20.40 14.00 12.93
CA PHE A 205 -19.29 14.53 12.11
C PHE A 205 -19.28 16.06 11.94
N GLY A 206 -20.18 16.80 12.58
CA GLY A 206 -20.22 18.27 12.50
C GLY A 206 -20.63 18.80 11.12
N ALA A 207 -20.28 20.06 10.81
CA ALA A 207 -20.66 20.75 9.56
C ALA A 207 -19.89 20.26 8.33
N THR A 208 -20.04 18.97 7.97
CA THR A 208 -19.54 18.39 6.72
C THR A 208 -20.55 18.55 5.59
N LEU A 209 -20.07 18.95 4.41
CA LEU A 209 -20.89 19.06 3.20
C LEU A 209 -21.09 17.66 2.58
N SER A 210 -22.35 17.27 2.38
CA SER A 210 -22.74 16.08 1.59
C SER A 210 -23.62 16.54 0.43
N PRO A 211 -23.01 16.98 -0.69
CA PRO A 211 -23.73 17.32 -1.90
C PRO A 211 -24.25 16.04 -2.57
N GLY A 212 -25.54 16.03 -2.91
CA GLY A 212 -26.09 15.04 -3.82
C GLY A 212 -25.65 15.41 -5.24
N CYS A 213 -24.96 14.48 -5.90
CA CYS A 213 -24.43 14.59 -7.27
C CYS A 213 -23.24 15.56 -7.47
N GLY A 214 -22.07 14.97 -7.74
CA GLY A 214 -21.01 15.54 -8.58
C GLY A 214 -19.64 15.73 -7.91
N LEU A 215 -18.66 14.91 -8.29
CA LEU A 215 -17.22 15.09 -7.97
C LEU A 215 -16.69 16.50 -8.33
N ARG A 216 -17.34 17.19 -9.27
CA ARG A 216 -16.93 18.53 -9.74
C ARG A 216 -17.17 19.66 -8.73
N CYS A 217 -18.20 19.56 -7.88
CA CYS A 217 -18.49 20.61 -6.89
C CYS A 217 -17.55 20.57 -5.68
N PHE A 218 -16.91 19.42 -5.41
CA PHE A 218 -16.11 19.23 -4.19
C PHE A 218 -14.72 19.86 -4.28
N LYS A 219 -14.07 19.80 -5.46
CA LYS A 219 -12.73 20.38 -5.67
C LYS A 219 -12.70 21.89 -5.39
N SER A 220 -13.80 22.60 -5.67
CA SER A 220 -13.91 24.04 -5.38
C SER A 220 -14.12 24.37 -3.89
N VAL A 221 -14.58 23.41 -3.07
CA VAL A 221 -14.87 23.61 -1.64
C VAL A 221 -13.64 23.36 -0.76
N ILE A 222 -12.72 22.50 -1.20
CA ILE A 222 -11.47 22.23 -0.46
C ILE A 222 -10.41 23.31 -0.76
N ALA A 223 -10.48 23.93 -1.95
CA ALA A 223 -9.49 24.91 -2.43
C ALA A 223 -9.84 26.39 -2.12
N GLY A 224 -10.97 26.68 -1.47
CA GLY A 224 -11.42 28.04 -1.13
C GLY A 224 -11.56 28.23 0.37
#